data_AF-A0A2P8GFS7-F1
#
_entry.id   AF-A0A2P8GFS7-F1
#
_cell.length_a   1.000
_cell.length_b   1.000
_cell.length_c   1.000
_cell.angle_alpha   90.00
_cell.angle_beta   90.00
_cell.angle_gamma   90.00
#
_symmetry.space_group_name_H-M   'P 1'
#
loop_
_entity.id
_entity.type
_entity.pdbx_description
1 polymer ?
#
loop_
_entity_poly.entity_id
_entity_poly.type
_entity_poly.pdbx_seq_one_letter_code
_entity_poly.pdbx_strand_id
1 'polypeptide(L)'
;MDLYDANQHYYDSLIHNYSEYIDIAQIKTWLTSRLPGIAFNSYKIILSPLTGYAQSVNWLESDTFKEIHAHVNFPFREIGDSTSSHLTYKKLRSATTAFTELNHAFINPISEKDLYALKIKRAFNNVPAWVDMSKPGARSMDPASCFNEYMNWALVSLWYLDNAPDVDFSPLVNSVEKKMAERGFKKFNSFNQFLIELYRRRPPQAPITDLYPQIIDWCLANSSENR
;
A
#
# COMPACT_ATOMS: atom_id res chain seq x y z
N MET A 1 -10.26 -36.43 9.45
CA MET A 1 -11.09 -35.43 8.76
C MET A 1 -10.29 -34.14 8.79
N ASP A 2 -9.95 -33.59 7.63
CA ASP A 2 -9.12 -32.39 7.54
C ASP A 2 -9.86 -31.19 8.15
N LEU A 3 -9.13 -30.29 8.80
CA LEU A 3 -9.67 -29.05 9.38
C LEU A 3 -10.38 -28.22 8.31
N TYR A 4 -9.86 -28.20 7.08
CA TYR A 4 -10.46 -27.47 5.96
C TYR A 4 -11.79 -28.07 5.53
N ASP A 5 -11.83 -29.38 5.28
CA ASP A 5 -13.04 -30.08 4.87
C ASP A 5 -14.16 -29.92 5.91
N ALA A 6 -13.82 -29.96 7.19
CA ALA A 6 -14.78 -29.80 8.29
C ALA A 6 -15.34 -28.36 8.42
N ASN A 7 -14.71 -27.35 7.81
CA ASN A 7 -15.07 -25.94 7.94
C ASN A 7 -15.33 -25.25 6.59
N GLN A 8 -15.56 -26.01 5.51
CA GLN A 8 -15.72 -25.47 4.16
C GLN A 8 -16.73 -24.32 4.07
N HIS A 9 -17.92 -24.47 4.67
CA HIS A 9 -18.95 -23.43 4.70
C HIS A 9 -18.48 -22.11 5.32
N TYR A 10 -17.65 -22.18 6.36
CA TYR A 10 -17.10 -20.98 6.97
C TYR A 10 -16.13 -20.28 6.02
N TYR A 11 -15.21 -21.02 5.39
CA TYR A 11 -14.28 -20.45 4.41
C TYR A 11 -15.00 -19.87 3.18
N ASP A 12 -16.03 -20.56 2.66
CA ASP A 12 -16.85 -20.05 1.56
C ASP A 12 -17.54 -18.73 1.94
N SER A 13 -18.03 -18.63 3.18
CA SER A 13 -18.63 -17.38 3.69
C SER A 13 -17.61 -16.23 3.77
N LEU A 14 -16.36 -16.53 4.15
CA LEU A 14 -15.29 -15.53 4.16
C LEU A 14 -14.96 -15.08 2.73
N ILE A 15 -14.88 -16.00 1.77
CA ILE A 15 -14.62 -15.67 0.36
C ILE A 15 -15.74 -14.77 -0.18
N HIS A 16 -17.00 -15.14 0.05
CA HIS A 16 -18.15 -14.34 -0.37
C HIS A 16 -18.13 -12.94 0.26
N ASN A 17 -18.02 -12.84 1.58
CA ASN A 17 -17.97 -11.55 2.27
C ASN A 17 -16.78 -10.70 1.83
N TYR A 18 -15.62 -11.32 1.57
CA TYR A 18 -14.45 -10.61 1.07
C TYR A 18 -14.74 -9.95 -0.28
N SER A 19 -15.36 -10.69 -1.21
CA SER A 19 -15.71 -10.18 -2.54
C SER A 19 -16.77 -9.06 -2.53
N GLU A 20 -17.66 -9.03 -1.52
CA GLU A 20 -18.67 -7.98 -1.37
C GLU A 20 -18.07 -6.63 -0.90
N TYR A 21 -17.04 -6.69 -0.05
CA TYR A 21 -16.43 -5.51 0.58
C TYR A 21 -15.17 -5.02 -0.11
N ILE A 22 -14.44 -5.89 -0.82
CA ILE A 22 -13.14 -5.56 -1.41
C ILE A 22 -13.18 -5.81 -2.92
N ASP A 23 -13.22 -4.72 -3.68
CA ASP A 23 -13.16 -4.74 -5.13
C ASP A 23 -11.70 -4.82 -5.62
N ILE A 24 -11.18 -6.05 -5.72
CA ILE A 24 -9.83 -6.32 -6.25
C ILE A 24 -9.68 -5.84 -7.70
N ALA A 25 -10.75 -5.87 -8.50
CA ALA A 25 -10.72 -5.41 -9.88
C ALA A 25 -10.50 -3.89 -9.96
N GLN A 26 -11.14 -3.12 -9.06
CA GLN A 26 -10.88 -1.69 -8.92
C GLN A 26 -9.44 -1.41 -8.52
N ILE A 27 -8.89 -2.13 -7.53
CA ILE A 27 -7.48 -1.96 -7.12
C ILE A 27 -6.53 -2.26 -8.28
N LYS A 28 -6.73 -3.37 -8.98
CA LYS A 28 -5.95 -3.74 -10.18
C LYS A 28 -6.00 -2.64 -11.23
N THR A 29 -7.20 -2.16 -11.55
CA THR A 29 -7.41 -1.12 -12.57
C THR A 29 -6.73 0.18 -12.18
N TRP A 30 -6.82 0.57 -10.91
CA TRP A 30 -6.16 1.76 -10.41
C TRP A 30 -4.64 1.64 -10.49
N LEU A 31 -4.05 0.54 -9.97
CA LEU A 31 -2.60 0.34 -9.99
C LEU A 31 -2.05 0.32 -11.41
N THR A 32 -2.68 -0.44 -12.32
CA THR A 32 -2.22 -0.56 -13.71
C THR A 32 -2.36 0.75 -14.51
N SER A 33 -3.40 1.55 -14.24
CA SER A 33 -3.59 2.84 -14.90
C SER A 33 -2.68 3.94 -14.36
N ARG A 34 -2.35 3.91 -13.06
CA ARG A 34 -1.54 4.94 -12.40
C ARG A 34 -0.04 4.64 -12.42
N LEU A 35 0.35 3.37 -12.52
CA LEU A 35 1.74 2.91 -12.57
C LEU A 35 1.96 2.07 -13.83
N PRO A 36 1.89 2.69 -15.03
CA PRO A 36 2.01 1.98 -16.29
C PRO A 36 3.40 1.35 -16.46
N GLY A 37 3.46 0.31 -17.29
CA GLY A 37 4.70 -0.45 -17.55
C GLY A 37 4.94 -1.60 -16.57
N ILE A 38 4.05 -1.80 -15.59
CA ILE A 38 4.01 -2.99 -14.75
C ILE A 38 2.65 -3.65 -14.95
N ALA A 39 2.67 -4.91 -15.38
CA ALA A 39 1.47 -5.67 -15.68
C ALA A 39 1.60 -7.11 -15.19
N PHE A 40 0.51 -7.61 -14.64
CA PHE A 40 0.33 -9.00 -14.26
C PHE A 40 -0.89 -9.56 -15.00
N ASN A 41 -0.78 -10.81 -15.44
CA ASN A 41 -1.86 -11.52 -16.12
C ASN A 41 -2.94 -11.92 -15.11
N SER A 42 -2.53 -12.36 -13.91
CA SER A 42 -3.43 -12.88 -12.88
C SER A 42 -3.10 -12.31 -11.50
N TYR A 43 -4.15 -12.22 -10.66
CA TYR A 43 -4.10 -11.73 -9.28
C TYR A 43 -4.77 -12.77 -8.40
N LYS A 44 -3.99 -13.42 -7.54
CA LYS A 44 -4.47 -14.42 -6.60
C LYS A 44 -4.44 -13.86 -5.19
N ILE A 45 -5.62 -13.76 -4.58
CA ILE A 45 -5.76 -13.38 -3.18
C ILE A 45 -5.89 -14.66 -2.36
N ILE A 46 -4.94 -14.88 -1.45
CA ILE A 46 -4.89 -16.03 -0.57
C ILE A 46 -5.29 -15.56 0.82
N LEU A 47 -6.49 -15.96 1.22
CA LEU A 47 -7.12 -15.53 2.47
C LEU A 47 -6.88 -16.58 3.55
N SER A 48 -6.44 -16.13 4.73
CA SER A 48 -6.45 -16.97 5.92
C SER A 48 -6.95 -16.19 7.13
N PRO A 49 -7.96 -16.68 7.86
CA PRO A 49 -8.36 -16.10 9.13
C PRO A 49 -7.34 -16.38 10.25
N LEU A 50 -6.37 -17.29 10.02
CA LEU A 50 -5.42 -17.77 11.01
C LEU A 50 -4.07 -17.04 10.98
N THR A 51 -3.81 -16.20 9.97
CA THR A 51 -2.51 -15.51 9.80
C THR A 51 -2.39 -14.24 10.64
N GLY A 52 -3.46 -13.78 11.29
CA GLY A 52 -3.43 -12.59 12.15
C GLY A 52 -3.00 -11.34 11.37
N TYR A 53 -1.78 -10.84 11.63
CA TYR A 53 -1.17 -9.71 10.91
C TYR A 53 -0.02 -10.13 9.98
N ALA A 54 0.21 -11.44 9.79
CA ALA A 54 1.21 -11.93 8.85
C ALA A 54 0.64 -11.83 7.42
N GLN A 55 1.04 -10.76 6.74
CA GLN A 55 0.68 -10.47 5.36
C GLN A 55 1.95 -10.50 4.52
N SER A 56 1.82 -10.92 3.27
CA SER A 56 2.93 -10.90 2.33
C SER A 56 2.43 -10.89 0.90
N VAL A 57 3.29 -10.44 0.00
CA VAL A 57 3.09 -10.59 -1.43
C VAL A 57 4.27 -11.33 -2.03
N ASN A 58 3.97 -12.23 -2.95
CA ASN A 58 4.94 -12.82 -3.85
C ASN A 58 4.41 -12.71 -5.28
N TRP A 59 5.25 -12.94 -6.27
CA TRP A 59 4.80 -13.11 -7.64
C TRP A 59 5.58 -14.24 -8.31
N LEU A 60 4.90 -14.89 -9.25
CA LEU A 60 5.45 -15.92 -10.11
C LEU A 60 5.55 -15.37 -11.53
N GLU A 61 6.64 -15.70 -12.21
CA GLU A 61 6.85 -15.35 -13.60
C GLU A 61 7.34 -16.59 -14.36
N SER A 62 6.65 -16.92 -15.45
CA SER A 62 7.01 -17.97 -16.40
C SER A 62 6.70 -17.50 -17.81
N ASP A 63 7.71 -17.39 -18.65
CA ASP A 63 7.62 -16.90 -20.03
C ASP A 63 6.86 -15.56 -20.12
N THR A 64 5.66 -15.58 -20.71
CA THR A 64 4.79 -14.41 -20.90
C THR A 64 3.73 -14.27 -19.80
N PHE A 65 3.76 -15.12 -18.78
CA PHE A 65 2.79 -15.16 -17.70
C PHE A 65 3.39 -14.66 -16.38
N LYS A 66 2.78 -13.64 -15.80
CA LYS A 66 3.07 -13.08 -14.48
C LYS A 66 1.83 -13.14 -13.61
N GLU A 67 1.96 -13.66 -12.40
CA GLU A 67 0.88 -13.75 -11.42
C GLU A 67 1.34 -13.23 -10.07
N ILE A 68 0.52 -12.39 -9.45
CA ILE A 68 0.76 -11.89 -8.09
C ILE A 68 -0.05 -12.70 -7.07
N HIS A 69 0.59 -13.09 -5.98
CA HIS A 69 0.02 -13.84 -4.85
C HIS A 69 0.04 -12.94 -3.62
N ALA A 70 -1.10 -12.34 -3.28
CA ALA A 70 -1.24 -11.57 -2.06
C ALA A 70 -1.84 -12.45 -0.95
N HIS A 71 -1.06 -12.68 0.10
CA HIS A 71 -1.49 -13.34 1.32
C HIS A 71 -1.99 -12.29 2.30
N VAL A 72 -3.29 -12.29 2.54
CA VAL A 72 -3.96 -11.28 3.37
C VAL A 72 -4.83 -11.93 4.43
N ASN A 73 -4.97 -11.22 5.55
CA ASN A 73 -5.96 -11.56 6.55
C ASN A 73 -7.35 -11.08 6.11
N PHE A 74 -8.38 -11.63 6.74
CA PHE A 74 -9.74 -11.12 6.55
C PHE A 74 -9.95 -9.83 7.38
N PRO A 75 -10.53 -8.75 6.81
CA PRO A 75 -10.65 -7.43 7.45
C PRO A 75 -11.82 -7.38 8.45
N PHE A 76 -11.83 -8.28 9.44
CA PHE A 76 -12.93 -8.42 10.40
C PHE A 76 -13.27 -7.10 11.13
N ARG A 77 -12.24 -6.32 11.46
CA ARG A 77 -12.41 -5.07 12.22
C ARG A 77 -13.05 -3.99 11.38
N GLU A 78 -12.60 -3.80 10.15
CA GLU A 78 -13.06 -2.74 9.26
C GLU A 78 -14.50 -3.00 8.78
N ILE A 79 -14.87 -4.27 8.59
CA ILE A 79 -16.25 -4.66 8.26
C ILE A 79 -17.17 -4.48 9.49
N GLY A 80 -16.69 -4.82 10.68
CA GLY A 80 -17.44 -4.75 11.94
C GLY A 80 -17.51 -3.36 12.58
N ASP A 81 -16.64 -2.41 12.20
CA ASP A 81 -16.58 -1.07 12.80
C ASP A 81 -17.81 -0.23 12.38
N SER A 82 -18.51 0.32 13.37
CA SER A 82 -19.75 1.09 13.24
C SER A 82 -19.53 2.60 13.16
N THR A 83 -18.30 3.08 13.29
CA THR A 83 -17.98 4.51 13.47
C THR A 83 -18.19 5.39 12.24
N SER A 84 -18.20 4.82 11.03
CA SER A 84 -18.66 5.52 9.82
C SER A 84 -19.89 4.81 9.25
N SER A 85 -20.97 5.55 9.03
CA SER A 85 -22.19 5.04 8.39
C SER A 85 -22.05 4.91 6.86
N HIS A 86 -20.99 5.45 6.27
CA HIS A 86 -20.80 5.44 4.83
C HIS A 86 -20.19 4.11 4.36
N LEU A 87 -20.96 3.36 3.56
CA LEU A 87 -20.52 2.07 3.03
C LEU A 87 -19.20 2.19 2.23
N THR A 88 -19.02 3.25 1.46
CA THR A 88 -17.80 3.51 0.68
C THR A 88 -16.58 3.64 1.58
N TYR A 89 -16.67 4.40 2.68
CA TYR A 89 -15.61 4.50 3.67
C TYR A 89 -15.21 3.10 4.19
N LYS A 90 -16.18 2.27 4.57
CA LYS A 90 -15.91 0.91 5.07
C LYS A 90 -15.22 0.05 4.02
N LYS A 91 -15.72 0.04 2.78
CA LYS A 91 -15.14 -0.74 1.67
C LYS A 91 -13.69 -0.32 1.40
N LEU A 92 -13.42 0.98 1.30
CA LEU A 92 -12.07 1.51 1.10
C LEU A 92 -11.14 1.14 2.27
N ARG A 93 -11.61 1.25 3.51
CA ARG A 93 -10.86 0.84 4.70
C ARG A 93 -10.54 -0.65 4.70
N SER A 94 -11.53 -1.50 4.46
CA SER A 94 -11.35 -2.96 4.39
C SER A 94 -10.35 -3.37 3.31
N ALA A 95 -10.39 -2.71 2.16
CA ALA A 95 -9.52 -2.98 1.02
C ALA A 95 -8.07 -2.53 1.22
N THR A 96 -7.78 -1.67 2.20
CA THR A 96 -6.44 -1.09 2.44
C THR A 96 -5.35 -2.14 2.51
N THR A 97 -5.56 -3.20 3.28
CA THR A 97 -4.60 -4.30 3.41
C THR A 97 -4.31 -4.95 2.06
N ALA A 98 -5.36 -5.26 1.30
CA ALA A 98 -5.19 -5.87 -0.02
C ALA A 98 -4.45 -4.94 -0.97
N PHE A 99 -4.77 -3.64 -0.92
CA PHE A 99 -4.10 -2.63 -1.70
C PHE A 99 -2.60 -2.54 -1.35
N THR A 100 -2.26 -2.51 -0.07
CA THR A 100 -0.85 -2.40 0.37
C THR A 100 -0.03 -3.61 0.02
N GLU A 101 -0.60 -4.82 0.05
CA GLU A 101 0.11 -6.01 -0.40
C GLU A 101 0.28 -6.03 -1.92
N LEU A 102 -0.77 -5.70 -2.68
CA LEU A 102 -0.72 -5.73 -4.14
C LEU A 102 0.19 -4.65 -4.73
N ASN A 103 0.25 -3.46 -4.13
CA ASN A 103 1.01 -2.36 -4.70
C ASN A 103 2.54 -2.54 -4.56
N HIS A 104 3.01 -3.39 -3.65
CA HIS A 104 4.44 -3.68 -3.49
C HIS A 104 5.04 -4.23 -4.79
N ALA A 105 4.28 -5.06 -5.51
CA ALA A 105 4.70 -5.61 -6.81
C ALA A 105 4.80 -4.55 -7.92
N PHE A 106 4.27 -3.35 -7.69
CA PHE A 106 4.42 -2.19 -8.57
C PHE A 106 5.53 -1.25 -8.09
N ILE A 107 5.59 -0.96 -6.79
CA ILE A 107 6.56 -0.02 -6.22
C ILE A 107 7.98 -0.56 -6.36
N ASN A 108 8.20 -1.83 -6.00
CA ASN A 108 9.54 -2.41 -5.94
C ASN A 108 10.24 -2.30 -7.31
N PRO A 109 9.66 -2.79 -8.44
CA PRO A 109 10.32 -2.69 -9.73
C PRO A 109 10.55 -1.26 -10.22
N ILE A 110 9.73 -0.28 -9.80
CA ILE A 110 9.97 1.13 -10.15
C ILE A 110 11.16 1.66 -9.36
N SER A 111 11.18 1.44 -8.04
CA SER A 111 12.24 1.92 -7.14
C SER A 111 13.61 1.33 -7.46
N GLU A 112 13.64 0.11 -7.99
CA GLU A 112 14.85 -0.65 -8.34
C GLU A 112 15.47 -0.20 -9.67
N LYS A 113 14.77 0.59 -10.49
CA LYS A 113 15.35 1.14 -11.73
C LYS A 113 16.59 1.96 -11.40
N ASP A 114 17.67 1.76 -12.16
CA ASP A 114 18.96 2.44 -11.95
C ASP A 114 18.85 3.97 -11.83
N LEU A 115 17.93 4.56 -12.60
CA LEU A 115 17.57 5.98 -12.56
C LEU A 115 17.19 6.49 -11.16
N TYR A 116 16.59 5.64 -10.33
CA TYR A 116 16.04 6.02 -9.02
C TYR A 116 16.81 5.39 -7.86
N ALA A 117 17.26 4.14 -8.00
CA ALA A 117 17.82 3.34 -6.91
C ALA A 117 18.95 4.05 -6.15
N LEU A 118 19.89 4.68 -6.86
CA LEU A 118 21.01 5.39 -6.22
C LEU A 118 20.55 6.62 -5.42
N LYS A 119 19.59 7.39 -5.94
CA LYS A 119 19.06 8.57 -5.27
C LYS A 119 18.23 8.18 -4.04
N ILE A 120 17.43 7.12 -4.14
CA ILE A 120 16.67 6.56 -3.01
C ILE A 120 17.63 6.11 -1.91
N LYS A 121 18.65 5.33 -2.25
CA LYS A 121 19.68 4.88 -1.31
C LYS A 121 20.34 6.06 -0.60
N ARG A 122 20.61 7.15 -1.32
CA ARG A 122 21.17 8.38 -0.75
C ARG A 122 20.19 9.10 0.19
N ALA A 123 18.92 9.24 -0.20
CA ALA A 123 17.89 9.93 0.60
C ALA A 123 17.58 9.19 1.92
N PHE A 124 17.63 7.87 1.91
CA PHE A 124 17.32 7.02 3.07
C PHE A 124 18.57 6.41 3.72
N ASN A 125 19.77 6.95 3.45
CA ASN A 125 21.02 6.39 3.97
C ASN A 125 21.08 6.33 5.51
N ASN A 126 20.40 7.25 6.19
CA ASN A 126 20.17 7.24 7.63
C ASN A 126 18.73 6.80 7.93
N VAL A 127 18.44 5.51 7.75
CA VAL A 127 17.13 4.90 8.00
C VAL A 127 16.54 5.30 9.39
N PRO A 128 17.33 5.35 10.48
CA PRO A 128 16.84 5.83 11.78
C PRO A 128 16.27 7.25 11.79
N ALA A 129 16.62 8.13 10.83
CA ALA A 129 16.01 9.45 10.71
C ALA A 129 14.58 9.39 10.13
N TRP A 130 14.25 8.31 9.43
CA TRP A 130 12.97 8.10 8.76
C TRP A 130 12.02 7.21 9.58
N VAL A 131 12.56 6.21 10.28
CA VAL A 131 11.75 5.26 11.05
C VAL A 131 12.37 4.95 12.41
N ASP A 132 11.53 4.72 13.42
CA ASP A 132 11.93 4.21 14.72
C ASP A 132 12.30 2.71 14.64
N MET A 133 13.60 2.43 14.64
CA MET A 133 14.16 1.08 14.53
C MET A 133 13.79 0.15 15.69
N SER A 134 13.22 0.66 16.79
CA SER A 134 12.74 -0.20 17.88
C SER A 134 11.46 -0.98 17.51
N LYS A 135 10.69 -0.46 16.55
CA LYS A 135 9.42 -1.01 16.10
C LYS A 135 9.62 -2.33 15.34
N PRO A 136 8.81 -3.38 15.57
CA PRO A 136 9.02 -4.70 14.98
C PRO A 136 9.21 -4.70 13.46
N GLY A 137 8.41 -3.93 12.72
CA GLY A 137 8.49 -3.86 11.25
C GLY A 137 9.63 -2.99 10.70
N ALA A 138 10.38 -2.29 11.56
CA ALA A 138 11.45 -1.38 11.15
C ALA A 138 12.86 -1.95 11.40
N ARG A 139 13.01 -2.95 12.27
CA ARG A 139 14.31 -3.44 12.79
C ARG A 139 15.32 -3.86 11.72
N SER A 140 14.84 -4.32 10.57
CA SER A 140 15.67 -4.80 9.45
C SER A 140 15.50 -3.97 8.18
N MET A 141 14.92 -2.77 8.27
CA MET A 141 14.74 -1.93 7.09
C MET A 141 16.06 -1.38 6.57
N ASP A 142 16.28 -1.54 5.27
CA ASP A 142 17.30 -0.85 4.50
C ASP A 142 16.72 0.42 3.82
N PRO A 143 17.56 1.25 3.18
CA PRO A 143 17.10 2.48 2.51
C PRO A 143 16.00 2.27 1.47
N ALA A 144 16.07 1.20 0.66
CA ALA A 144 15.12 0.95 -0.41
C ALA A 144 13.78 0.47 0.16
N SER A 145 13.80 -0.49 1.08
CA SER A 145 12.62 -0.99 1.78
C SER A 145 11.91 0.11 2.58
N CYS A 146 12.66 1.05 3.18
CA CYS A 146 12.08 2.20 3.87
C CYS A 146 11.33 3.12 2.90
N PHE A 147 11.95 3.49 1.78
CA PHE A 147 11.29 4.28 0.73
C PHE A 147 10.05 3.57 0.17
N ASN A 148 10.15 2.26 -0.10
CA ASN A 148 9.05 1.48 -0.65
C ASN A 148 7.87 1.42 0.31
N GLU A 149 8.12 1.35 1.62
CA GLU A 149 7.05 1.38 2.62
C GLU A 149 6.41 2.77 2.75
N TYR A 150 7.20 3.84 2.64
CA TYR A 150 6.66 5.21 2.53
C TYR A 150 5.73 5.32 1.31
N MET A 151 6.18 4.84 0.14
CA MET A 151 5.37 4.84 -1.07
C MET A 151 4.12 3.97 -0.93
N ASN A 152 4.24 2.77 -0.35
CA ASN A 152 3.15 1.82 -0.17
C ASN A 152 1.93 2.49 0.50
N TRP A 153 2.17 3.13 1.64
CA TRP A 153 1.09 3.77 2.40
C TRP A 153 0.66 5.11 1.80
N ALA A 154 1.56 5.87 1.16
CA ALA A 154 1.17 7.11 0.53
C ALA A 154 0.32 6.88 -0.74
N LEU A 155 0.54 5.77 -1.46
CA LEU A 155 -0.33 5.37 -2.57
C LEU A 155 -1.74 5.00 -2.11
N VAL A 156 -1.92 4.50 -0.88
CA VAL A 156 -3.27 4.32 -0.29
C VAL A 156 -3.99 5.66 -0.22
N SER A 157 -3.32 6.72 0.24
CA SER A 157 -3.91 8.05 0.30
C SER A 157 -4.29 8.58 -1.09
N LEU A 158 -3.48 8.33 -2.12
CA LEU A 158 -3.81 8.69 -3.50
C LEU A 158 -4.98 7.87 -4.05
N TRP A 159 -5.06 6.59 -3.69
CA TRP A 159 -6.18 5.75 -4.07
C TRP A 159 -7.48 6.22 -3.41
N TYR A 160 -7.44 6.62 -2.14
CA TYR A 160 -8.59 7.27 -1.49
C TYR A 160 -8.94 8.59 -2.15
N LEU A 161 -7.97 9.41 -2.54
CA LEU A 161 -8.24 10.69 -3.21
C LEU A 161 -9.04 10.50 -4.50
N ASP A 162 -8.79 9.42 -5.24
CA ASP A 162 -9.49 9.12 -6.49
C ASP A 162 -10.86 8.44 -6.30
N ASN A 163 -11.12 7.80 -5.14
CA ASN A 163 -12.26 6.88 -4.98
C ASN A 163 -13.17 7.19 -3.77
N ALA A 164 -12.72 8.01 -2.83
CA ALA A 164 -13.52 8.42 -1.69
C ALA A 164 -14.36 9.66 -2.03
N PRO A 165 -15.59 9.76 -1.52
CA PRO A 165 -16.29 11.03 -1.43
C PRO A 165 -15.46 12.05 -0.63
N ASP A 166 -15.56 13.34 -0.96
CA ASP A 166 -14.79 14.41 -0.28
C ASP A 166 -14.94 14.38 1.25
N VAL A 167 -16.14 14.05 1.74
CA VAL A 167 -16.43 13.94 3.18
C VAL A 167 -15.65 12.83 3.88
N ASP A 168 -15.31 11.76 3.15
CA ASP A 168 -14.62 10.59 3.68
C ASP A 168 -13.09 10.67 3.50
N PHE A 169 -12.61 11.50 2.57
CA PHE A 169 -11.19 11.59 2.21
C PHE A 169 -10.30 11.95 3.41
N SER A 170 -10.59 13.07 4.10
CA SER A 170 -9.77 13.52 5.23
C SER A 170 -9.73 12.50 6.39
N PRO A 171 -10.85 11.92 6.84
CA PRO A 171 -10.84 10.82 7.81
C PRO A 171 -10.00 9.61 7.38
N LEU A 172 -10.09 9.20 6.11
CA LEU A 172 -9.33 8.07 5.57
C LEU A 172 -7.82 8.34 5.60
N VAL A 173 -7.39 9.50 5.10
CA VAL A 173 -5.98 9.92 5.10
C VAL A 173 -5.43 10.04 6.52
N ASN A 174 -6.17 10.66 7.43
CA ASN A 174 -5.77 10.78 8.83
C ASN A 174 -5.55 9.41 9.48
N SER A 175 -6.35 8.40 9.10
CA SER A 175 -6.16 7.05 9.61
C SER A 175 -4.89 6.38 9.07
N VAL A 176 -4.53 6.62 7.82
CA VAL A 176 -3.27 6.14 7.22
C VAL A 176 -2.07 6.77 7.91
N GLU A 177 -2.11 8.09 8.11
CA GLU A 177 -1.06 8.84 8.80
C GLU A 177 -0.88 8.38 10.25
N LYS A 178 -1.98 8.23 10.99
CA LYS A 178 -1.97 7.71 12.35
C LYS A 178 -1.32 6.31 12.40
N LYS A 179 -1.70 5.41 11.49
CA LYS A 179 -1.14 4.05 11.42
C LYS A 179 0.37 4.08 11.16
N MET A 180 0.84 4.93 10.26
CA MET A 180 2.27 5.04 9.96
C MET A 180 3.07 5.67 11.10
N ALA A 181 2.50 6.66 11.79
CA ALA A 181 3.09 7.23 13.00
C ALA A 181 3.21 6.17 14.12
N GLU A 182 2.17 5.36 14.35
CA GLU A 182 2.17 4.27 15.34
C GLU A 182 3.22 3.19 15.02
N ARG A 183 3.44 2.93 13.72
CA ARG A 183 4.49 2.03 13.20
C ARG A 183 5.89 2.65 13.23
N GLY A 184 6.02 3.93 13.60
CA GLY A 184 7.29 4.62 13.83
C GLY A 184 7.84 5.40 12.65
N PHE A 185 7.08 5.60 11.57
CA PHE A 185 7.54 6.36 10.40
C PHE A 185 7.45 7.87 10.65
N LYS A 186 8.58 8.45 11.06
CA LYS A 186 8.70 9.77 11.68
C LYS A 186 8.25 10.91 10.77
N LYS A 187 8.55 10.79 9.47
CA LYS A 187 8.30 11.83 8.45
C LYS A 187 7.11 11.53 7.55
N PHE A 188 6.33 10.48 7.84
CA PHE A 188 5.30 10.00 6.93
C PHE A 188 4.21 11.04 6.66
N ASN A 189 3.72 11.74 7.68
CA ASN A 189 2.65 12.72 7.48
C ASN A 189 3.06 13.82 6.50
N SER A 190 4.24 14.42 6.68
CA SER A 190 4.76 15.46 5.77
C SER A 190 4.99 14.93 4.35
N PHE A 191 5.51 13.71 4.23
CA PHE A 191 5.68 13.04 2.94
C PHE A 191 4.34 12.79 2.23
N ASN A 192 3.36 12.26 2.97
CA ASN A 192 2.04 11.92 2.47
C ASN A 192 1.29 13.16 1.97
N GLN A 193 1.29 14.24 2.76
CA GLN A 193 0.69 15.51 2.37
C GLN A 193 1.39 16.14 1.16
N PHE A 194 2.73 16.07 1.11
CA PHE A 194 3.48 16.50 -0.07
C PHE A 194 3.06 15.71 -1.32
N LEU A 195 2.96 14.39 -1.23
CA LEU A 195 2.57 13.54 -2.36
C LEU A 195 1.13 13.80 -2.81
N ILE A 196 0.18 13.98 -1.88
CA ILE A 196 -1.21 14.33 -2.19
C ILE A 196 -1.26 15.65 -2.98
N GLU A 197 -0.54 16.68 -2.52
CA GLU A 197 -0.50 17.98 -3.19
C GLU A 197 0.18 17.90 -4.56
N LEU A 198 1.28 17.16 -4.64
CA LEU A 198 1.97 16.91 -5.91
C LEU A 198 1.05 16.22 -6.92
N TYR A 199 0.33 15.19 -6.46
CA TYR A 199 -0.61 14.44 -7.26
C TYR A 199 -1.78 15.30 -7.73
N ARG A 200 -2.32 16.18 -6.91
CA ARG A 200 -3.40 17.12 -7.30
C ARG A 200 -2.99 18.10 -8.40
N ARG A 201 -1.72 18.53 -8.40
CA ARG A 201 -1.19 19.52 -9.36
C ARG A 201 -0.72 18.91 -10.67
N ARG A 202 -0.59 17.60 -10.74
CA ARG A 202 -0.13 16.92 -11.95
C ARG A 202 -1.17 17.09 -13.08
N PRO A 203 -0.75 17.03 -14.35
CA PRO A 203 -1.69 17.00 -15.46
C PRO A 203 -2.70 15.84 -15.31
N PRO A 204 -3.98 16.03 -15.65
CA PRO A 204 -4.94 14.94 -15.63
C PRO A 204 -4.41 13.72 -16.39
N GLN A 205 -4.58 12.53 -15.80
CA GLN A 205 -4.11 11.24 -16.36
C GLN A 205 -2.59 11.05 -16.40
N ALA A 206 -1.76 12.02 -15.99
CA ALA A 206 -0.33 11.78 -15.85
C ALA A 206 -0.09 10.64 -14.85
N PRO A 207 0.75 9.63 -15.20
CA PRO A 207 1.03 8.51 -14.33
C PRO A 207 1.84 8.94 -13.12
N ILE A 208 1.70 8.19 -12.02
CA ILE A 208 2.44 8.43 -10.78
C ILE A 208 3.94 8.24 -11.00
N THR A 209 4.36 7.40 -11.96
CA THR A 209 5.76 7.20 -12.34
C THR A 209 6.46 8.50 -12.73
N ASP A 210 5.74 9.48 -13.27
CA ASP A 210 6.29 10.77 -13.68
C ASP A 210 6.58 11.67 -12.47
N LEU A 211 5.98 11.37 -11.31
CA LEU A 211 6.17 12.10 -10.06
C LEU A 211 7.40 11.61 -9.28
N TYR A 212 7.92 10.41 -9.57
CA TYR A 212 9.05 9.81 -8.85
C TYR A 212 10.26 10.74 -8.70
N PRO A 213 10.72 11.47 -9.74
CA PRO A 213 11.81 12.43 -9.58
C PRO A 213 11.54 13.46 -8.46
N GLN A 214 10.36 14.07 -8.42
CA GLN A 214 9.99 15.07 -7.43
C GLN A 214 9.81 14.47 -6.03
N ILE A 215 9.29 13.24 -5.95
CA ILE A 215 9.17 12.48 -4.70
C ILE A 215 10.55 12.22 -4.10
N ILE A 216 11.48 11.72 -4.91
CA ILE A 216 12.84 11.39 -4.47
C ILE A 216 13.61 12.66 -4.09
N ASP A 217 13.45 13.75 -4.84
CA ASP A 217 14.08 15.03 -4.53
C ASP A 217 13.54 15.62 -3.22
N TRP A 218 12.24 15.46 -2.94
CA TRP A 218 11.68 15.81 -1.62
C TRP A 218 12.32 14.97 -0.51
N CYS A 219 12.49 13.66 -0.71
CA CYS A 219 13.16 12.81 0.26
C CYS A 219 14.61 13.23 0.48
N LEU A 220 15.36 13.56 -0.58
CA LEU A 220 16.73 14.09 -0.48
C LEU A 220 16.81 15.41 0.29
N ALA A 221 15.86 16.32 0.07
CA ALA A 221 15.81 17.58 0.80
C ALA A 221 15.52 17.38 2.30
N ASN A 222 14.77 16.33 2.64
CA ASN A 222 14.33 16.03 4.01
C ASN A 222 15.16 14.93 4.70
N SER A 223 16.19 14.39 4.04
CA SER A 223 17.11 13.40 4.62
C SER A 223 18.07 14.00 5.66
N SER A 224 18.12 15.33 5.76
CA SER A 224 19.18 16.08 6.42
C SER A 224 18.63 17.07 7.46
N GLU A 225 18.16 16.57 8.59
CA GLU A 225 18.32 17.33 9.85
C GLU A 225 19.73 17.04 10.36
N ASN A 226 20.70 17.74 9.76
CA ASN A 226 22.05 18.02 10.27
C ASN A 226 22.68 19.02 9.27
N ARG A 227 22.22 20.28 9.35
CA ARG A 227 23.11 21.43 9.20
C ARG A 227 23.24 22.07 10.57
#